data_AF-A0A8D4BHW8-F1
#
_entry.id   AF-A0A8D4BHW8-F1
#
_cell.length_a   1.000
_cell.length_b   1.000
_cell.length_c   1.000
_cell.angle_alpha   90.00
_cell.angle_beta   90.00
_cell.angle_gamma   90.00
#
_symmetry.space_group_name_H-M   'P 1'
#
loop_
_entity.id
_entity.type
_entity.pdbx_description
1 polymer ?
#
loop_
_entity_poly.entity_id
_entity_poly.type
_entity_poly.pdbx_seq_one_letter_code
_entity_poly.pdbx_strand_id
1 'polypeptide(L)'
;MTADEVKILDSLAEGFADQLTTLTRGVLGEDTPRFHALNMGSRIRVSPIAENEVVQRIPIRIDGQERLSLSVRYFCCWDGSSTFMATDQADVHLFYQGVPDPLLRYEYVRNSKEPPGAHLQVHAHRDEMAYLLRLADRGRPKQGLRRDKLPRLAEMHLPVGGHRMRPALEDVLLFLQREFAIDTIPGWRAVLDEHLRNWRLMQLKTAVRDAPDAAAQVLRSLGYSVVEPTVPAARQAPEDVKLFWP
;
A
#
# COMPACT_ATOMS: atom_id res chain seq x y z
N MET A 1 8.17 -14.42 19.50
CA MET A 1 8.63 -15.05 18.25
C MET A 1 9.80 -15.95 18.58
N THR A 2 9.79 -17.17 18.05
CA THR A 2 10.95 -18.07 18.12
C THR A 2 12.05 -17.58 17.14
N ALA A 3 13.29 -18.04 17.31
CA ALA A 3 14.38 -17.67 16.41
C ALA A 3 14.13 -18.15 14.95
N ASP A 4 13.39 -19.25 14.78
CA ASP A 4 13.03 -19.78 13.46
C ASP A 4 11.94 -18.94 12.80
N GLU A 5 10.94 -18.47 13.55
CA GLU A 5 9.92 -17.53 13.04
C GLU A 5 10.53 -16.20 12.57
N VAL A 6 11.62 -15.73 13.20
CA VAL A 6 12.33 -14.53 12.75
C VAL A 6 12.98 -14.79 11.39
N LYS A 7 13.73 -15.89 11.25
CA LYS A 7 14.41 -16.25 9.99
C LYS A 7 13.46 -16.43 8.82
N ILE A 8 12.31 -17.06 9.06
CA ILE A 8 11.29 -17.24 8.01
C ILE A 8 10.73 -15.88 7.58
N LEU A 9 10.43 -14.99 8.53
CA LEU A 9 9.93 -13.66 8.21
C LEU A 9 10.94 -12.84 7.41
N ASP A 10 12.22 -12.90 7.77
CA ASP A 10 13.32 -12.26 7.03
C ASP A 10 13.35 -12.76 5.57
N SER A 11 13.33 -14.08 5.36
CA SER A 11 13.33 -14.67 4.02
C SER A 11 12.10 -14.27 3.18
N LEU A 12 10.91 -14.22 3.80
CA LEU A 12 9.70 -13.76 3.12
C LEU A 12 9.78 -12.28 2.73
N ALA A 13 10.36 -11.45 3.59
CA ALA A 13 10.53 -10.02 3.33
C ALA A 13 11.59 -9.77 2.24
N GLU A 14 12.66 -10.55 2.20
CA GLU A 14 13.64 -10.54 1.11
C GLU A 14 12.99 -10.91 -0.23
N GLY A 15 12.21 -11.99 -0.27
CA GLY A 15 11.47 -12.37 -1.48
C GLY A 15 10.50 -11.28 -1.95
N PHE A 16 9.85 -10.57 -1.01
CA PHE A 16 9.00 -9.42 -1.35
C PHE A 16 9.81 -8.22 -1.88
N ALA A 17 10.99 -7.96 -1.32
CA ALA A 17 11.91 -6.95 -1.84
C ALA A 17 12.37 -7.28 -3.26
N ASP A 18 12.67 -8.54 -3.56
CA ASP A 18 13.04 -8.99 -4.90
C ASP A 18 11.88 -8.84 -5.90
N GLN A 19 10.65 -9.11 -5.48
CA GLN A 19 9.45 -8.88 -6.30
C GLN A 19 9.27 -7.39 -6.63
N LEU A 20 9.42 -6.49 -5.65
CA LEU A 20 9.32 -5.03 -5.87
C LEU A 20 10.46 -4.51 -6.76
N THR A 21 11.66 -5.08 -6.62
CA THR A 21 12.82 -4.77 -7.47
C THR A 21 12.54 -5.20 -8.91
N THR A 22 12.07 -6.43 -9.11
CA THR A 22 11.70 -6.97 -10.43
C THR A 22 10.63 -6.12 -11.10
N LEU A 23 9.58 -5.75 -10.35
CA LEU A 23 8.54 -4.85 -10.82
C LEU A 23 9.11 -3.51 -11.29
N THR A 24 9.83 -2.82 -10.41
CA THR A 24 10.25 -1.44 -10.68
C THR A 24 11.31 -1.37 -11.76
N ARG A 25 12.26 -2.32 -11.81
CA ARG A 25 13.24 -2.42 -12.91
C ARG A 25 12.62 -2.88 -14.21
N GLY A 26 11.65 -3.80 -14.16
CA GLY A 26 10.91 -4.26 -15.33
C GLY A 26 10.02 -3.19 -15.96
N VAL A 27 9.72 -2.10 -15.23
CA VAL A 27 8.96 -0.96 -15.74
C VAL A 27 9.86 0.23 -16.11
N LEU A 28 10.76 0.61 -15.21
CA LEU A 28 11.52 1.86 -15.26
C LEU A 28 12.98 1.68 -15.72
N GLY A 29 13.47 0.44 -15.77
CA GLY A 29 14.84 0.08 -16.18
C GLY A 29 15.75 -0.34 -15.03
N GLU A 30 16.84 -1.03 -15.37
CA GLU A 30 17.78 -1.68 -14.43
C GLU A 30 18.47 -0.72 -13.45
N ASP A 31 18.65 0.55 -13.84
CA ASP A 31 19.23 1.59 -12.99
C ASP A 31 18.30 1.97 -11.81
N THR A 32 17.07 1.46 -11.79
CA THR A 32 16.14 1.68 -10.68
C THR A 32 16.69 1.09 -9.38
N PRO A 33 16.73 1.87 -8.28
CA PRO A 33 17.19 1.40 -6.98
C PRO A 33 16.55 0.08 -6.54
N ARG A 34 17.39 -0.85 -6.08
CA ARG A 34 16.95 -2.16 -5.56
C ARG A 34 16.27 -1.98 -4.20
N PHE A 35 15.21 -2.76 -3.98
CA PHE A 35 14.58 -2.88 -2.67
C PHE A 35 15.38 -3.85 -1.80
N HIS A 36 15.50 -3.51 -0.53
CA HIS A 36 16.10 -4.36 0.50
C HIS A 36 15.15 -4.53 1.68
N ALA A 37 15.24 -5.69 2.33
CA ALA A 37 14.59 -5.96 3.60
C ALA A 37 15.56 -5.67 4.74
N LEU A 38 15.19 -4.75 5.64
CA LEU A 38 15.95 -4.40 6.83
C LEU A 38 15.17 -4.76 8.08
N ASN A 39 15.71 -5.66 8.89
CA ASN A 39 15.12 -6.04 10.16
C ASN A 39 15.26 -4.89 11.17
N MET A 40 14.13 -4.42 11.71
CA MET A 40 14.06 -3.34 12.70
C MET A 40 13.64 -3.86 14.09
N GLY A 41 13.92 -5.13 14.38
CA GLY A 41 13.55 -5.82 15.62
C GLY A 41 12.13 -6.37 15.58
N SER A 42 11.11 -5.51 15.74
CA SER A 42 9.70 -5.95 15.80
C SER A 42 9.01 -6.03 14.44
N ARG A 43 9.63 -5.46 13.40
CA ARG A 43 9.10 -5.35 12.03
C ARG A 43 10.27 -5.36 11.05
N ILE A 44 9.98 -5.68 9.80
CA ILE A 44 10.94 -5.60 8.70
C ILE A 44 10.54 -4.47 7.77
N ARG A 45 11.46 -3.54 7.51
CA ARG A 45 11.25 -2.47 6.53
C ARG A 45 11.71 -2.94 5.17
N VAL A 46 10.85 -2.85 4.17
CA VAL A 46 11.17 -3.09 2.76
C VAL A 46 11.07 -1.77 2.00
N SER A 47 12.19 -1.31 1.46
CA SER A 47 12.29 -0.03 0.72
C SER A 47 13.49 -0.01 -0.22
N PRO A 48 13.54 0.90 -1.21
CA PRO A 48 14.75 1.14 -1.99
C PRO A 48 15.83 1.72 -1.08
N ILE A 49 16.96 1.02 -0.94
CA ILE A 49 18.01 1.35 0.02
C ILE A 49 19.37 1.23 -0.69
N ALA A 50 20.22 2.23 -0.50
CA ALA A 50 21.60 2.19 -0.98
C ALA A 50 22.49 1.32 -0.07
N GLU A 51 23.70 1.00 -0.52
CA GLU A 51 24.69 0.22 0.25
C GLU A 51 25.02 0.81 1.63
N ASN A 52 24.87 2.14 1.79
CA ASN A 52 25.07 2.84 3.06
C ASN A 52 23.79 2.92 3.94
N GLU A 53 22.82 2.05 3.68
CA GLU A 53 21.51 1.97 4.36
C GLU A 53 20.63 3.23 4.26
N VAL A 54 20.98 4.17 3.37
CA VAL A 54 20.16 5.36 3.12
C VAL A 54 18.99 4.99 2.22
N VAL A 55 17.78 5.29 2.68
CA VAL A 55 16.55 5.12 1.87
C VAL A 55 16.61 6.06 0.67
N GLN A 56 16.41 5.49 -0.51
CA GLN A 56 16.40 6.21 -1.78
C GLN A 56 14.96 6.42 -2.26
N ARG A 57 14.76 7.51 -3.01
CA ARG A 57 13.58 7.65 -3.85
C ARG A 57 13.88 7.06 -5.22
N ILE A 58 12.89 6.44 -5.83
CA ILE A 58 12.96 5.94 -7.20
C ILE A 58 12.79 7.16 -8.13
N PRO A 59 13.77 7.48 -8.98
CA PRO A 59 13.63 8.54 -9.98
C PRO A 59 12.62 8.13 -11.05
N ILE A 60 11.77 9.06 -11.47
CA ILE A 60 10.77 8.85 -12.51
C ILE A 60 10.97 9.92 -13.58
N ARG A 61 11.20 9.45 -14.81
CA ARG A 61 11.53 10.30 -15.95
C ARG A 61 10.33 10.55 -16.85
N ILE A 62 10.29 11.73 -17.47
CA ILE A 62 9.38 12.09 -18.55
C ILE A 62 10.26 12.76 -19.60
N ASP A 63 10.26 12.20 -20.82
CA ASP A 63 11.08 12.64 -21.95
C ASP A 63 12.58 12.67 -21.62
N GLY A 64 13.07 11.62 -20.95
CA GLY A 64 14.47 11.44 -20.56
C GLY A 64 14.92 12.26 -19.36
N GLN A 65 14.07 13.13 -18.82
CA GLN A 65 14.41 14.00 -17.69
C GLN A 65 13.72 13.53 -16.42
N GLU A 66 14.44 13.46 -15.31
CA GLU A 66 13.84 13.18 -14.01
C GLU A 66 12.91 14.33 -13.62
N ARG A 67 11.60 14.08 -13.61
CA ARG A 67 10.59 15.10 -13.25
C ARG A 67 9.92 14.79 -11.92
N LEU A 68 9.87 13.50 -11.58
CA LEU A 68 9.15 12.98 -10.44
C LEU A 68 10.05 12.02 -9.66
N SER A 69 9.67 11.70 -8.44
CA SER A 69 10.29 10.62 -7.69
C SER A 69 9.28 9.93 -6.77
N LEU A 70 9.45 8.63 -6.56
CA LEU A 70 8.63 7.83 -5.66
C LEU A 70 9.41 7.50 -4.38
N SER A 71 8.84 7.81 -3.22
CA SER A 71 9.26 7.21 -1.96
C SER A 71 8.35 6.02 -1.66
N VAL A 72 8.94 4.84 -1.52
CA VAL A 72 8.21 3.59 -1.29
C VAL A 72 8.74 2.91 -0.05
N ARG A 73 7.87 2.65 0.93
CA ARG A 73 8.22 1.95 2.16
C ARG A 73 7.11 1.00 2.57
N TYR A 74 7.48 -0.22 2.92
CA TYR A 74 6.59 -1.19 3.54
C TYR A 74 7.17 -1.62 4.88
N PHE A 75 6.33 -1.75 5.89
CA PHE A 75 6.67 -2.40 7.15
C PHE A 75 5.91 -3.71 7.23
N CYS A 76 6.66 -4.82 7.26
CA CYS A 76 6.13 -6.17 7.28
C CYS A 76 6.26 -6.77 8.68
N CYS A 77 5.28 -7.58 9.05
CA CYS A 77 5.24 -8.36 10.27
C CYS A 77 4.50 -9.67 10.01
N TRP A 78 4.47 -10.56 11.00
CA TRP A 78 3.52 -11.66 11.00
C TRP A 78 2.08 -11.14 11.06
N ASP A 79 1.15 -11.86 10.42
CA ASP A 79 -0.28 -11.62 10.62
C ASP A 79 -0.74 -12.07 12.02
N GLY A 80 -2.01 -11.80 12.36
CA GLY A 80 -2.53 -12.06 13.72
C GLY A 80 -2.50 -13.54 14.12
N SER A 81 -2.43 -14.46 13.15
CA SER A 81 -2.31 -15.91 13.37
C SER A 81 -0.88 -16.44 13.17
N SER A 82 0.11 -15.56 12.96
CA SER A 82 1.50 -15.91 12.67
C SER A 82 1.68 -16.94 11.55
N THR A 83 0.80 -16.91 10.57
CA THR A 83 0.76 -17.88 9.47
C THR A 83 1.34 -17.28 8.19
N PHE A 84 1.15 -15.98 7.99
CA PHE A 84 1.60 -15.29 6.78
C PHE A 84 2.34 -14.00 7.12
N MET A 85 3.36 -13.66 6.33
CA MET A 85 3.87 -12.29 6.33
C MET A 85 2.78 -11.36 5.82
N ALA A 86 2.60 -10.22 6.49
CA ALA A 86 1.62 -9.23 6.11
C ALA A 86 2.16 -7.81 6.34
N THR A 87 1.74 -6.89 5.47
CA THR A 87 2.07 -5.48 5.59
C THR A 87 1.32 -4.86 6.76
N ASP A 88 2.03 -4.27 7.72
CA ASP A 88 1.43 -3.46 8.79
C ASP A 88 1.25 -2.00 8.37
N GLN A 89 2.22 -1.47 7.62
CA GLN A 89 2.19 -0.12 7.08
C GLN A 89 2.77 -0.09 5.66
N ALA A 90 2.19 0.73 4.79
CA ALA A 90 2.76 1.05 3.48
C ALA A 90 2.65 2.54 3.21
N ASP A 91 3.73 3.13 2.70
CA ASP A 91 3.80 4.52 2.26
C ASP A 91 4.29 4.54 0.82
N VAL A 92 3.46 5.01 -0.12
CA VAL A 92 3.85 5.25 -1.51
C VAL A 92 3.57 6.71 -1.85
N HIS A 93 4.62 7.52 -1.87
CA HIS A 93 4.51 8.97 -2.01
C HIS A 93 5.15 9.44 -3.31
N LEU A 94 4.40 10.19 -4.09
CA LEU A 94 4.87 10.83 -5.31
C LEU A 94 5.36 12.24 -5.01
N PHE A 95 6.53 12.61 -5.51
CA PHE A 95 7.09 13.96 -5.38
C PHE A 95 7.39 14.55 -6.75
N TYR A 96 7.27 15.86 -6.85
CA TYR A 96 7.90 16.61 -7.93
C TYR A 96 9.40 16.78 -7.64
N GLN A 97 10.24 16.74 -8.67
CA GLN A 97 11.68 16.87 -8.50
C GLN A 97 12.06 18.20 -7.82
N GLY A 98 12.91 18.14 -6.80
CA GLY A 98 13.37 19.32 -6.06
C GLY A 98 12.34 19.88 -5.06
N VAL A 99 11.13 19.33 -4.99
CA VAL A 99 10.10 19.75 -4.03
C VAL A 99 10.05 18.77 -2.85
N PRO A 100 10.15 19.26 -1.60
CA PRO A 100 10.17 18.39 -0.43
C PRO A 100 8.79 17.81 -0.09
N ASP A 101 7.72 18.55 -0.38
CA ASP A 101 6.34 18.11 -0.17
C ASP A 101 5.90 17.14 -1.28
N PRO A 102 5.20 16.04 -0.95
CA PRO A 102 4.67 15.14 -1.96
C PRO A 102 3.53 15.80 -2.74
N LEU A 103 3.23 15.27 -3.92
CA LEU A 103 2.03 15.55 -4.73
C LEU A 103 0.86 14.66 -4.31
N LEU A 104 1.15 13.37 -4.08
CA LEU A 104 0.17 12.35 -3.72
C LEU A 104 0.78 11.42 -2.66
N ARG A 105 -0.04 10.96 -1.72
CA ARG A 105 0.34 9.96 -0.71
C ARG A 105 -0.68 8.84 -0.69
N TYR A 106 -0.25 7.65 -1.08
CA TYR A 106 -1.02 6.42 -0.88
C TYR A 106 -0.51 5.76 0.39
N GLU A 107 -1.34 5.75 1.42
CA GLU A 107 -0.92 5.29 2.74
C GLU A 107 -1.82 4.18 3.25
N TYR A 108 -1.18 3.29 4.00
CA TYR A 108 -1.83 2.16 4.64
C TYR A 108 -1.29 1.96 6.05
N VAL A 109 -2.18 1.81 7.02
CA VAL A 109 -1.88 1.44 8.41
C VAL A 109 -2.94 0.44 8.88
N ARG A 110 -2.54 -0.82 9.10
CA ARG A 110 -3.43 -1.95 9.38
C ARG A 110 -4.45 -1.71 10.50
N ASN A 111 -4.01 -1.05 11.57
CA ASN A 111 -4.84 -0.87 12.77
C ASN A 111 -5.42 0.55 12.89
N SER A 112 -5.22 1.40 11.89
CA SER A 112 -5.81 2.75 11.92
C SER A 112 -7.32 2.66 11.75
N LYS A 113 -8.04 3.22 12.73
CA LYS A 113 -9.51 3.38 12.70
C LYS A 113 -9.90 4.80 12.31
N GLU A 114 -9.06 5.79 12.61
CA GLU A 114 -9.28 7.18 12.21
C GLU A 114 -7.91 7.87 12.08
N PRO A 115 -7.47 8.22 10.87
CA PRO A 115 -8.13 8.10 9.55
C PRO A 115 -8.34 6.65 9.07
N PRO A 116 -9.06 6.41 7.94
CA PRO A 116 -9.20 5.09 7.33
C PRO A 116 -7.86 4.37 7.19
N GLY A 117 -7.84 3.06 7.44
CA GLY A 117 -6.62 2.25 7.36
C GLY A 117 -5.93 2.25 6.01
N ALA A 118 -6.66 2.47 4.91
CA ALA A 118 -6.08 2.73 3.59
C ALA A 118 -6.71 4.01 3.02
N HIS A 119 -5.89 4.93 2.53
CA HIS A 119 -6.38 6.20 2.01
C HIS A 119 -5.38 6.87 1.05
N LEU A 120 -5.88 7.84 0.30
CA LEU A 120 -5.11 8.74 -0.54
C LEU A 120 -5.16 10.15 0.04
N GLN A 121 -4.04 10.86 0.02
CA GLN A 121 -3.97 12.30 0.30
C GLN A 121 -3.43 13.03 -0.93
N VAL A 122 -4.02 14.18 -1.23
CA VAL A 122 -3.68 14.98 -2.41
C VAL A 122 -3.13 16.33 -1.98
N HIS A 123 -1.90 16.62 -2.38
CA HIS A 123 -1.26 17.91 -2.15
C HIS A 123 -1.55 18.82 -3.33
N ALA A 124 -2.75 19.39 -3.35
CA ALA A 124 -3.16 20.41 -4.31
C ALA A 124 -3.86 21.56 -3.60
N HIS A 125 -3.99 22.68 -4.30
CA HIS A 125 -4.65 23.88 -3.80
C HIS A 125 -6.03 24.04 -4.43
N ARG A 126 -7.06 24.15 -3.58
CA ARG A 126 -8.41 24.53 -3.99
C ARG A 126 -9.12 25.25 -2.86
N ASP A 127 -9.48 26.51 -3.10
CA ASP A 127 -9.93 27.42 -2.03
C ASP A 127 -11.25 26.97 -1.39
N GLU A 128 -12.19 26.44 -2.16
CA GLU A 128 -13.47 25.91 -1.68
C GLU A 128 -13.26 24.71 -0.77
N MET A 129 -12.24 23.87 -1.05
CA MET A 129 -11.91 22.75 -0.17
C MET A 129 -11.34 23.26 1.15
N ALA A 130 -10.45 24.26 1.12
CA ALA A 130 -9.93 24.89 2.33
C ALA A 130 -11.04 25.59 3.15
N TYR A 131 -11.96 26.27 2.46
CA TYR A 131 -13.12 26.91 3.07
C TYR A 131 -14.09 25.89 3.66
N LEU A 132 -14.45 24.84 2.92
CA LEU A 132 -15.27 23.73 3.40
C LEU A 132 -14.66 23.10 4.64
N LEU A 133 -13.36 22.82 4.62
CA LEU A 133 -12.67 22.30 5.78
C LEU A 133 -12.87 23.25 6.96
N ARG A 134 -12.70 24.57 6.81
CA ARG A 134 -12.94 25.56 7.89
C ARG A 134 -14.35 25.47 8.47
N LEU A 135 -15.36 25.28 7.64
CA LEU A 135 -16.74 25.11 8.11
C LEU A 135 -16.95 23.76 8.81
N ALA A 136 -16.30 22.70 8.34
CA ALA A 136 -16.46 21.32 8.80
C ALA A 136 -15.59 20.96 10.03
N ASP A 137 -15.27 21.92 10.91
CA ASP A 137 -14.34 21.74 12.03
C ASP A 137 -14.69 20.54 12.95
N ARG A 138 -15.99 20.26 13.14
CA ARG A 138 -16.48 19.14 13.97
C ARG A 138 -16.19 17.75 13.40
N GLY A 139 -16.06 17.63 12.08
CA GLY A 139 -15.88 16.35 11.38
C GLY A 139 -14.42 16.01 11.06
N ARG A 140 -13.47 16.84 11.53
CA ARG A 140 -12.05 16.65 11.23
C ARG A 140 -11.41 15.64 12.20
N PRO A 141 -10.47 14.80 11.73
CA PRO A 141 -9.66 13.98 12.62
C PRO A 141 -8.96 14.84 13.67
N LYS A 142 -9.05 14.46 14.94
CA LYS A 142 -8.55 15.26 16.07
C LYS A 142 -7.01 15.33 16.15
N GLN A 143 -6.31 14.42 15.48
CA GLN A 143 -4.84 14.35 15.48
C GLN A 143 -4.24 15.13 14.30
N GLY A 144 -3.21 15.94 14.57
CA GLY A 144 -2.30 16.47 13.54
C GLY A 144 -2.61 17.85 12.97
N LEU A 145 -3.78 18.44 13.23
CA LEU A 145 -4.10 19.78 12.71
C LEU A 145 -3.70 20.91 13.65
N ARG A 146 -2.95 21.87 13.09
CA ARG A 146 -2.67 23.16 13.74
C ARG A 146 -3.88 24.07 13.57
N ARG A 147 -4.57 24.40 14.67
CA ARG A 147 -5.76 25.27 14.69
C ARG A 147 -5.52 26.67 14.10
N ASP A 148 -4.26 27.10 14.12
CA ASP A 148 -3.73 28.38 13.67
C ASP A 148 -3.31 28.42 12.19
N LYS A 149 -3.48 27.32 11.43
CA LYS A 149 -3.14 27.27 10.00
C LYS A 149 -4.37 27.09 9.12
N LEU A 150 -4.27 27.60 7.88
CA LEU A 150 -5.22 27.28 6.82
C LEU A 150 -5.19 25.76 6.58
N PRO A 151 -6.34 25.06 6.67
CA PRO A 151 -6.41 23.63 6.40
C PRO A 151 -6.05 23.38 4.93
N ARG A 152 -5.33 22.30 4.67
CA ARG A 152 -4.88 21.93 3.32
C ARG A 152 -5.59 20.67 2.85
N LEU A 153 -5.81 20.55 1.54
CA LEU A 153 -6.37 19.33 0.94
C LEU A 153 -5.54 18.08 1.31
N ALA A 154 -4.23 18.26 1.48
CA ALA A 154 -3.30 17.23 1.94
C ALA A 154 -3.61 16.63 3.32
N GLU A 155 -4.48 17.27 4.11
CA GLU A 155 -4.92 16.78 5.44
C GLU A 155 -6.15 15.87 5.32
N MET A 156 -6.77 15.80 4.14
CA MET A 156 -7.89 14.91 3.87
C MET A 156 -7.42 13.51 3.54
N HIS A 157 -8.18 12.52 4.01
CA HIS A 157 -7.90 11.09 3.83
C HIS A 157 -9.00 10.51 2.95
N LEU A 158 -8.77 10.50 1.63
CA LEU A 158 -9.73 9.99 0.65
C LEU A 158 -9.75 8.45 0.74
N PRO A 159 -10.87 7.81 1.07
CA PRO A 159 -10.93 6.35 1.21
C PRO A 159 -10.80 5.67 -0.16
N VAL A 160 -10.16 4.51 -0.17
CA VAL A 160 -9.88 3.72 -1.40
C VAL A 160 -10.62 2.38 -1.42
N GLY A 161 -11.72 2.28 -0.67
CA GLY A 161 -12.37 0.98 -0.40
C GLY A 161 -11.55 0.12 0.56
N GLY A 162 -10.83 0.74 1.51
CA GLY A 162 -10.05 0.17 2.62
C GLY A 162 -9.13 -1.03 2.37
N HIS A 163 -8.88 -1.84 3.40
CA HIS A 163 -7.65 -2.64 3.54
C HIS A 163 -7.33 -3.54 2.35
N ARG A 164 -8.34 -4.21 1.76
CA ARG A 164 -8.14 -5.19 0.67
C ARG A 164 -8.17 -4.59 -0.74
N MET A 165 -8.66 -3.36 -0.88
CA MET A 165 -8.75 -2.65 -2.17
C MET A 165 -7.76 -1.48 -2.27
N ARG A 166 -6.81 -1.37 -1.34
CA ARG A 166 -5.79 -0.33 -1.37
C ARG A 166 -4.96 -0.41 -2.66
N PRO A 167 -4.63 0.74 -3.29
CA PRO A 167 -3.74 0.78 -4.44
C PRO A 167 -2.39 0.12 -4.15
N ALA A 168 -1.93 -0.69 -5.09
CA ALA A 168 -0.59 -1.27 -5.07
C ALA A 168 0.45 -0.32 -5.68
N LEU A 169 1.73 -0.65 -5.57
CA LEU A 169 2.77 0.10 -6.31
C LEU A 169 2.54 -0.02 -7.83
N GLU A 170 2.06 -1.17 -8.28
CA GLU A 170 1.66 -1.46 -9.65
C GLU A 170 0.58 -0.47 -10.14
N ASP A 171 -0.45 -0.20 -9.33
CA ASP A 171 -1.51 0.75 -9.68
C ASP A 171 -0.95 2.18 -9.78
N VAL A 172 0.01 2.55 -8.92
CA VAL A 172 0.68 3.85 -8.96
C VAL A 172 1.54 3.97 -10.24
N LEU A 173 2.34 2.97 -10.58
CA LEU A 173 3.14 2.97 -11.80
C LEU A 173 2.27 3.03 -13.05
N LEU A 174 1.17 2.27 -13.09
CA LEU A 174 0.20 2.32 -14.18
C LEU A 174 -0.45 3.70 -14.32
N PHE A 175 -0.82 4.32 -13.19
CA PHE A 175 -1.33 5.69 -13.16
C PHE A 175 -0.30 6.67 -13.74
N LEU A 176 0.96 6.61 -13.28
CA LEU A 176 2.02 7.50 -13.77
C LEU A 176 2.23 7.34 -15.27
N GLN A 177 2.22 6.10 -15.77
CA GLN A 177 2.34 5.84 -17.20
C GLN A 177 1.16 6.39 -17.99
N ARG A 178 -0.07 6.19 -17.51
CA ARG A 178 -1.28 6.59 -18.23
C ARG A 178 -1.48 8.09 -18.26
N GLU A 179 -1.24 8.77 -17.14
CA GLU A 179 -1.56 10.19 -16.97
C GLU A 179 -0.39 11.12 -17.29
N PHE A 180 0.85 10.67 -17.09
CA PHE A 180 2.05 11.49 -17.28
C PHE A 180 3.00 10.97 -18.36
N ALA A 181 2.68 9.83 -18.99
CA ALA A 181 3.50 9.23 -20.04
C ALA A 181 4.99 9.11 -19.62
N ILE A 182 5.23 8.58 -18.42
CA ILE A 182 6.60 8.41 -17.92
C ILE A 182 7.43 7.50 -18.85
N ASP A 183 8.75 7.63 -18.77
CA ASP A 183 9.64 6.77 -19.52
C ASP A 183 9.58 5.35 -18.96
N THR A 184 9.43 4.37 -19.85
CA THR A 184 9.37 2.94 -19.50
C THR A 184 10.19 2.10 -20.48
N ILE A 185 10.63 0.93 -20.04
CA ILE A 185 11.40 0.01 -20.89
C ILE A 185 10.49 -0.86 -21.78
N PRO A 186 10.98 -1.37 -22.92
CA PRO A 186 10.23 -2.33 -23.72
C PRO A 186 9.75 -3.53 -22.88
N GLY A 187 8.48 -3.90 -23.01
CA GLY A 187 7.88 -5.00 -22.25
C GLY A 187 7.30 -4.63 -20.88
N TRP A 188 7.42 -3.37 -20.43
CA TRP A 188 6.92 -2.90 -19.14
C TRP A 188 5.47 -3.33 -18.83
N ARG A 189 4.61 -3.34 -19.86
CA ARG A 189 3.20 -3.66 -19.72
C ARG A 189 2.99 -5.10 -19.28
N ALA A 190 3.74 -6.05 -19.84
CA ALA A 190 3.64 -7.45 -19.46
C ALA A 190 4.05 -7.66 -18.00
N VAL A 191 5.12 -6.98 -17.57
CA VAL A 191 5.57 -6.97 -16.17
C VAL A 191 4.47 -6.43 -15.26
N LEU A 192 3.90 -5.25 -15.57
CA LEU A 192 2.82 -4.68 -14.76
C LEU A 192 1.59 -5.58 -14.72
N ASP A 193 1.15 -6.14 -15.86
CA ASP A 193 -0.03 -6.99 -15.93
C ASP A 193 0.14 -8.26 -15.07
N GLU A 194 1.31 -8.89 -15.10
CA GLU A 194 1.62 -10.05 -14.27
C GLU A 194 1.63 -9.70 -12.78
N HIS A 195 2.37 -8.67 -12.38
CA HIS A 195 2.50 -8.27 -10.98
C HIS A 195 1.16 -7.81 -10.41
N LEU A 196 0.40 -7.00 -11.15
CA LEU A 196 -0.91 -6.52 -10.74
C LEU A 196 -1.92 -7.66 -10.60
N ARG A 197 -1.88 -8.65 -11.50
CA ARG A 197 -2.70 -9.87 -11.39
C ARG A 197 -2.35 -10.63 -10.11
N ASN A 198 -1.06 -10.86 -9.85
CA ASN A 198 -0.59 -11.57 -8.67
C ASN A 198 -1.01 -10.86 -7.37
N TRP A 199 -0.86 -9.53 -7.32
CA TRP A 199 -1.33 -8.71 -6.21
C TRP A 199 -2.83 -8.86 -5.97
N ARG A 200 -3.65 -8.68 -7.02
CA ARG A 200 -5.12 -8.77 -6.92
C ARG A 200 -5.58 -10.15 -6.47
N LEU A 201 -4.98 -11.22 -7.00
CA LEU A 201 -5.28 -12.59 -6.56
C LEU A 201 -4.88 -12.82 -5.09
N MET A 202 -3.76 -12.26 -4.64
CA MET A 202 -3.34 -12.35 -3.23
C MET A 202 -4.28 -11.59 -2.29
N GLN A 203 -4.72 -10.37 -2.66
CA GLN A 203 -5.71 -9.62 -1.89
C GLN A 203 -7.06 -10.37 -1.85
N LEU A 204 -7.51 -10.95 -2.97
CA LEU A 204 -8.73 -11.76 -3.02
C LEU A 204 -8.66 -12.98 -2.11
N LYS A 205 -7.58 -13.76 -2.18
CA LYS A 205 -7.36 -14.91 -1.27
C LYS A 205 -7.42 -14.48 0.20
N THR A 206 -6.96 -13.26 0.49
CA THR A 206 -6.99 -12.75 1.86
C THR A 206 -8.38 -12.23 2.26
N ALA A 207 -9.12 -11.59 1.36
CA ALA A 207 -10.52 -11.24 1.60
C ALA A 207 -11.40 -12.49 1.84
N VAL A 208 -11.15 -13.58 1.12
CA VAL A 208 -11.80 -14.87 1.38
C VAL A 208 -11.50 -15.39 2.79
N ARG A 209 -10.29 -15.19 3.30
CA ARG A 209 -9.94 -15.55 4.70
C ARG A 209 -10.62 -14.66 5.73
N ASP A 210 -10.92 -13.41 5.39
CA ASP A 210 -11.64 -12.49 6.28
C ASP A 210 -13.13 -12.84 6.37
N ALA A 211 -13.73 -13.35 5.27
CA ALA A 211 -15.16 -13.69 5.20
C ALA A 211 -15.41 -15.07 4.54
N PRO A 212 -14.93 -16.18 5.12
CA PRO A 212 -14.97 -17.50 4.48
C PRO A 212 -16.39 -18.03 4.27
N ASP A 213 -17.33 -17.72 5.17
CA ASP A 213 -18.72 -18.18 5.06
C ASP A 213 -19.44 -17.53 3.85
N ALA A 214 -19.21 -16.23 3.64
CA ALA A 214 -19.73 -15.52 2.47
C ALA A 214 -19.12 -16.04 1.16
N ALA A 215 -17.81 -16.31 1.15
CA ALA A 215 -17.14 -16.93 0.01
C ALA A 215 -17.68 -18.33 -0.29
N ALA A 216 -17.88 -19.16 0.74
CA ALA A 216 -18.46 -20.50 0.61
C ALA A 216 -19.89 -20.46 0.04
N GLN A 217 -20.72 -19.51 0.48
CA GLN A 217 -22.06 -19.30 -0.05
C GLN A 217 -22.05 -19.01 -1.56
N VAL A 218 -21.18 -18.10 -2.01
CA VAL A 218 -21.04 -17.76 -3.44
C VAL A 218 -20.51 -18.95 -4.24
N LEU A 219 -19.52 -19.68 -3.73
CA LEU A 219 -18.99 -20.85 -4.43
C LEU A 219 -20.07 -21.94 -4.60
N ARG A 220 -20.89 -22.18 -3.57
CA ARG A 220 -22.02 -23.11 -3.65
C ARG A 220 -23.05 -22.67 -4.70
N SER A 221 -23.35 -21.37 -4.80
CA SER A 221 -24.30 -20.87 -5.82
C SER A 221 -23.75 -20.99 -7.26
N LEU A 222 -22.43 -20.97 -7.42
CA LEU A 222 -21.74 -21.25 -8.68
C LEU A 222 -21.62 -22.75 -9.00
N GLY A 223 -22.14 -23.64 -8.15
CA GLY A 223 -22.13 -25.09 -8.35
C GLY A 223 -20.90 -25.81 -7.80
N TYR A 224 -20.02 -25.13 -7.05
CA TYR A 224 -18.92 -25.80 -6.36
C TYR A 224 -19.42 -26.55 -5.13
N SER A 225 -18.90 -27.77 -4.93
CA SER A 225 -19.03 -28.46 -3.65
C SER A 225 -18.03 -27.88 -2.64
N VAL A 226 -18.53 -27.28 -1.56
CA VAL A 226 -17.72 -26.68 -0.49
C VAL A 226 -18.04 -27.36 0.82
N VAL A 227 -17.05 -28.06 1.39
CA VAL A 227 -17.13 -28.75 2.68
C VAL A 227 -16.64 -27.83 3.79
N GLU A 228 -17.42 -27.68 4.84
CA GLU A 228 -17.05 -26.86 6.00
C GLU A 228 -15.97 -27.56 6.84
N PRO A 229 -15.04 -26.80 7.46
CA PRO A 229 -14.05 -27.38 8.34
C PRO A 229 -14.73 -27.95 9.60
N THR A 230 -14.27 -29.12 10.06
CA THR A 230 -14.78 -29.78 11.28
C THR A 230 -14.61 -28.92 12.53
N VAL A 231 -13.57 -28.09 12.55
CA VAL A 231 -13.32 -27.09 13.60
C VAL A 231 -13.19 -25.72 12.92
N PRO A 232 -14.18 -24.82 13.07
CA PRO A 232 -14.09 -23.48 12.52
C PRO A 232 -12.91 -22.71 13.15
N ALA A 233 -12.14 -22.00 12.33
CA ALA A 233 -11.18 -21.03 12.85
C ALA A 233 -11.90 -19.92 13.63
N ALA A 234 -11.21 -19.28 14.56
CA ALA A 234 -11.74 -18.13 15.30
C ALA A 234 -12.18 -17.04 14.29
N ARG A 235 -13.47 -16.72 14.30
CA ARG A 235 -14.06 -15.67 13.45
C ARG A 235 -13.87 -14.31 14.11
N GLN A 236 -13.67 -13.25 13.32
CA GLN A 236 -13.77 -11.89 13.85
C GLN A 236 -15.21 -11.65 14.33
N ALA A 237 -15.35 -10.97 15.47
CA ALA A 237 -16.66 -10.69 16.03
C ALA A 237 -17.44 -9.75 15.09
N PRO A 238 -18.73 -10.01 14.82
CA PRO A 238 -19.55 -9.20 13.93
C PRO A 238 -19.72 -7.74 14.40
N GLU A 239 -19.40 -7.43 15.66
CA GLU A 239 -19.48 -6.09 16.24
C GLU A 239 -18.33 -5.16 15.81
N ASP A 240 -17.28 -5.71 15.20
CA ASP A 240 -16.13 -4.96 14.66
C ASP A 240 -16.32 -4.59 13.17
N VAL A 241 -17.53 -4.14 12.77
CA VAL A 241 -17.67 -3.40 11.52
C VAL A 241 -16.90 -2.09 11.68
N LYS A 242 -15.59 -2.12 11.44
CA LYS A 242 -14.79 -0.91 11.34
C LYS A 242 -15.39 -0.15 10.17
N LEU A 243 -16.00 1.00 10.43
CA LEU A 243 -16.59 1.94 9.47
C LEU A 243 -15.71 2.25 8.24
N PHE A 244 -14.43 1.84 8.26
CA PHE A 244 -13.42 2.10 7.24
C PHE A 244 -12.76 0.83 6.66
N TRP A 245 -13.34 -0.36 6.90
CA TRP A 245 -13.02 -1.58 6.16
C TRP A 245 -13.98 -1.71 4.96
N PRO A 246 -13.55 -2.13 3.77
CA PRO A 246 -14.44 -2.70 2.75
C PRO A 246 -15.00 -4.04 3.20
#